data_AF-A0A931CFC2-F1
#
_entry.id   AF-A0A931CFC2-F1
#
_cell.length_a   1.000
_cell.length_b   1.000
_cell.length_c   1.000
_cell.angle_alpha   90.00
_cell.angle_beta   90.00
_cell.angle_gamma   90.00
#
_symmetry.space_group_name_H-M   'P 1'
#
loop_
_entity.id
_entity.type
_entity.pdbx_description
1 polymer ?
#
loop_
_entity_poly.entity_id
_entity_poly.type
_entity_poly.pdbx_seq_one_letter_code
_entity_poly.pdbx_strand_id
1 'polypeptide(L)'
;MAEGPKKDRLARRKARKRALDVLFEADLRDLPPGQVLVTYLDRIAKPHPDHIGYAITLIEGVAKNLNRIDELIASYAEGWTIDRMPAVDRNLARIAVYELLYEPDIDDPVAITEAVELAKEMSTDDSPRFLNGLLDRIAAFATR
;
A
#
# COMPACT_ATOMS: atom_id res chain seq x y z
N MET A 1 27.87 -14.63 1.30
CA MET A 1 26.48 -14.75 0.82
C MET A 1 25.55 -14.19 1.89
N ALA A 2 25.24 -12.88 1.86
CA ALA A 2 24.39 -12.20 2.85
C ALA A 2 23.43 -11.17 2.21
N GLU A 3 23.35 -11.13 0.88
CA GLU A 3 22.61 -10.09 0.15
C GLU A 3 21.15 -10.43 -0.15
N GLY A 4 20.76 -11.72 -0.10
CA GLY A 4 19.42 -12.20 -0.51
C GLY A 4 18.25 -11.53 0.24
N PRO A 5 18.19 -11.61 1.58
CA PRO A 5 17.05 -11.08 2.36
C PRO A 5 16.96 -9.55 2.31
N LYS A 6 18.11 -8.86 2.28
CA LYS A 6 18.18 -7.40 2.21
C LYS A 6 17.78 -6.89 0.83
N LYS A 7 18.20 -7.57 -0.24
CA LYS A 7 17.83 -7.25 -1.62
C LYS A 7 16.32 -7.38 -1.82
N ASP A 8 15.73 -8.46 -1.31
CA ASP A 8 14.28 -8.68 -1.39
C ASP A 8 13.49 -7.59 -0.64
N ARG A 9 13.90 -7.23 0.59
CA ARG A 9 13.28 -6.11 1.32
C ARG A 9 13.34 -4.80 0.55
N LEU A 10 14.49 -4.45 -0.03
CA LEU A 10 14.63 -3.23 -0.85
C LEU A 10 13.78 -3.27 -2.11
N ALA A 11 13.64 -4.44 -2.74
CA ALA A 11 12.78 -4.62 -3.90
C ALA A 11 11.30 -4.45 -3.52
N ARG A 12 10.85 -5.04 -2.40
CA ARG A 12 9.47 -4.90 -1.87
C ARG A 12 9.14 -3.46 -1.51
N ARG A 13 10.06 -2.73 -0.87
CA ARG A 13 9.86 -1.30 -0.58
C ARG A 13 9.71 -0.47 -1.85
N LYS A 14 10.54 -0.73 -2.88
CA LYS A 14 10.40 -0.08 -4.20
C LYS A 14 9.07 -0.43 -4.87
N ALA A 15 8.64 -1.68 -4.78
CA ALA A 15 7.34 -2.11 -5.29
C ALA A 15 6.17 -1.37 -4.62
N ARG A 16 6.18 -1.25 -3.28
CA ARG A 16 5.17 -0.47 -2.53
C ARG A 16 5.13 0.99 -2.97
N LYS A 17 6.30 1.62 -3.19
CA LYS A 17 6.35 2.99 -3.74
C LYS A 17 5.70 3.09 -5.12
N ARG A 18 5.94 2.11 -6.01
CA ARG A 18 5.29 2.09 -7.33
C ARG A 18 3.79 1.83 -7.26
N ALA A 19 3.35 0.96 -6.36
CA ALA A 19 1.94 0.76 -6.10
C ALA A 19 1.28 2.03 -5.60
N LEU A 20 1.93 2.73 -4.66
CA LEU A 20 1.48 4.03 -4.17
C LEU A 20 1.38 5.07 -5.30
N ASP A 21 2.40 5.21 -6.15
CA ASP A 21 2.38 6.15 -7.28
C ASP A 21 1.13 5.92 -8.16
N VAL A 22 0.85 4.66 -8.51
CA VAL A 22 -0.29 4.28 -9.38
C VAL A 22 -1.63 4.47 -8.69
N LEU A 23 -1.78 4.03 -7.43
CA LEU A 23 -3.02 4.16 -6.68
C LEU A 23 -3.35 5.62 -6.37
N PHE A 24 -2.33 6.44 -6.08
CA PHE A 24 -2.48 7.88 -5.91
C PHE A 24 -2.91 8.56 -7.22
N GLU A 25 -2.30 8.20 -8.36
CA GLU A 25 -2.72 8.71 -9.67
C GLU A 25 -4.18 8.31 -9.98
N ALA A 26 -4.57 7.09 -9.64
CA ALA A 26 -5.95 6.60 -9.81
C ALA A 26 -6.96 7.42 -8.99
N ASP A 27 -6.68 7.65 -7.70
CA ASP A 27 -7.50 8.50 -6.82
C ASP A 27 -7.61 9.94 -7.35
N LEU A 28 -6.49 10.54 -7.78
CA LEU A 28 -6.47 11.93 -8.23
C LEU A 28 -7.28 12.13 -9.52
N ARG A 29 -7.31 11.11 -10.37
CA ARG A 29 -7.98 11.15 -11.68
C ARG A 29 -9.38 10.56 -11.65
N ASP A 30 -9.82 10.02 -10.51
CA ASP A 30 -11.06 9.26 -10.37
C ASP A 30 -11.18 8.14 -11.43
N LEU A 31 -10.11 7.35 -11.57
CA LEU A 31 -10.02 6.25 -12.52
C LEU A 31 -9.82 4.90 -11.81
N PRO A 32 -10.31 3.79 -12.40
CA PRO A 32 -9.99 2.46 -11.89
C PRO A 32 -8.47 2.22 -11.85
N PRO A 33 -7.89 1.71 -10.74
CA PRO A 33 -6.45 1.50 -10.63
C PRO A 33 -5.85 0.61 -11.73
N GLY A 34 -6.60 -0.40 -12.18
CA GLY A 34 -6.19 -1.27 -13.28
C GLY A 34 -5.99 -0.51 -14.61
N GLN A 35 -6.80 0.53 -14.87
CA GLN A 35 -6.63 1.37 -16.06
C GLN A 35 -5.35 2.20 -15.96
N VAL A 36 -5.07 2.79 -14.79
CA VAL A 36 -3.84 3.55 -14.57
C VAL A 36 -2.62 2.65 -14.65
N LEU A 37 -2.69 1.42 -14.11
CA LEU A 37 -1.63 0.43 -14.20
C LEU A 37 -1.24 0.12 -15.65
N VAL A 38 -2.21 -0.11 -16.55
CA VAL A 38 -1.92 -0.36 -17.97
C VAL A 38 -1.11 0.80 -18.56
N THR A 39 -1.56 2.04 -18.36
CA THR A 39 -0.83 3.21 -18.87
C THR A 39 0.52 3.42 -18.20
N TYR A 40 0.67 3.03 -16.93
CA TYR A 40 1.94 3.05 -16.22
C TYR A 40 2.94 2.04 -16.82
N LEU A 41 2.51 0.80 -17.09
CA LEU A 41 3.35 -0.24 -17.67
C LEU A 41 3.83 0.10 -19.09
N ASP A 42 3.02 0.83 -19.87
CA ASP A 42 3.41 1.33 -21.20
C ASP A 42 4.48 2.43 -21.14
N ARG A 43 4.58 3.16 -20.03
CA ARG A 43 5.52 4.28 -19.84
C ARG A 43 6.88 3.86 -19.29
N ILE A 44 6.99 2.68 -18.68
CA ILE A 44 8.25 2.23 -18.05
C ILE A 44 9.10 1.37 -18.99
N ALA A 45 10.42 1.42 -18.80
CA ALA A 45 11.38 0.69 -19.62
C ALA A 45 11.18 -0.84 -19.56
N LYS A 46 11.48 -1.51 -20.67
CA LYS A 46 11.48 -2.97 -20.82
C LYS A 46 12.93 -3.47 -21.05
N PRO A 47 13.37 -4.58 -20.41
CA PRO A 47 12.61 -5.42 -19.47
C PRO A 47 12.32 -4.67 -18.16
N HIS A 48 11.18 -4.99 -17.55
CA HIS A 48 10.77 -4.33 -16.31
C HIS A 48 11.72 -4.70 -15.16
N PRO A 49 12.04 -3.75 -14.26
CA PRO A 49 12.79 -4.05 -13.05
C PRO A 49 12.11 -5.10 -12.17
N ASP A 50 12.89 -5.88 -11.42
CA ASP A 50 12.43 -7.00 -10.57
C ASP A 50 11.26 -6.65 -9.64
N HIS A 51 11.20 -5.42 -9.14
CA HIS A 51 10.16 -4.97 -8.19
C HIS A 51 8.80 -4.68 -8.84
N ILE A 52 8.71 -4.59 -10.17
CA ILE A 52 7.46 -4.27 -10.86
C ILE A 52 6.44 -5.41 -10.70
N GLY A 53 6.89 -6.67 -10.66
CA GLY A 53 6.00 -7.80 -10.43
C GLY A 53 5.18 -7.67 -9.16
N TYR A 54 5.84 -7.39 -8.03
CA TYR A 54 5.13 -7.21 -6.75
C TYR A 54 4.30 -5.92 -6.72
N ALA A 55 4.72 -4.86 -7.42
CA ALA A 55 3.91 -3.65 -7.54
C ALA A 55 2.57 -3.93 -8.24
N ILE A 56 2.60 -4.73 -9.31
CA ILE A 56 1.38 -5.18 -10.01
C ILE A 56 0.48 -5.96 -9.05
N THR A 57 1.03 -6.93 -8.31
CA THR A 57 0.27 -7.71 -7.30
C THR A 57 -0.46 -6.79 -6.32
N LEU A 58 0.24 -5.80 -5.75
CA LEU A 58 -0.37 -4.85 -4.82
C LEU A 58 -1.49 -4.03 -5.48
N ILE A 59 -1.26 -3.50 -6.67
CA ILE A 59 -2.24 -2.64 -7.36
C ILE A 59 -3.50 -3.42 -7.74
N GLU A 60 -3.33 -4.59 -8.36
CA GLU A 60 -4.45 -5.45 -8.76
C GLU A 60 -5.19 -6.00 -7.54
N GLY A 61 -4.45 -6.39 -6.51
CA GLY A 61 -4.98 -6.87 -5.25
C GLY A 61 -5.82 -5.83 -4.52
N VAL A 62 -5.31 -4.59 -4.40
CA VAL A 62 -6.07 -3.45 -3.87
C VAL A 62 -7.29 -3.17 -4.75
N ALA A 63 -7.14 -3.09 -6.07
CA ALA A 63 -8.26 -2.80 -6.98
C ALA A 63 -9.40 -3.82 -6.86
N LYS A 64 -9.04 -5.11 -6.76
CA LYS A 64 -10.00 -6.22 -6.63
C LYS A 64 -10.77 -6.19 -5.30
N ASN A 65 -10.12 -5.75 -4.23
CA ASN A 65 -10.67 -5.78 -2.87
C ASN A 65 -11.01 -4.39 -2.31
N LEU A 66 -11.03 -3.36 -3.17
CA LEU A 66 -11.05 -1.95 -2.76
C LEU A 66 -12.18 -1.64 -1.79
N ASN A 67 -13.41 -2.08 -2.10
CA ASN A 67 -14.57 -1.83 -1.24
C ASN A 67 -14.37 -2.43 0.16
N ARG A 68 -13.90 -3.67 0.25
CA ARG A 68 -13.68 -4.35 1.54
C ARG A 68 -12.55 -3.70 2.34
N ILE A 69 -11.48 -3.31 1.65
CA ILE A 69 -10.34 -2.61 2.24
C ILE A 69 -10.78 -1.26 2.80
N ASP A 70 -11.51 -0.47 2.01
CA ASP A 70 -11.99 0.85 2.42
C ASP A 70 -13.02 0.78 3.55
N GLU A 71 -13.90 -0.23 3.55
CA GLU A 71 -14.82 -0.51 4.66
C GLU A 71 -14.07 -0.77 5.97
N LEU A 72 -13.01 -1.58 5.94
CA LEU A 72 -12.18 -1.85 7.12
C LEU A 72 -11.45 -0.59 7.58
N ILE A 73 -10.83 0.15 6.68
CA ILE A 73 -10.18 1.41 7.01
C ILE A 73 -11.17 2.35 7.69
N ALA A 74 -12.35 2.56 7.09
CA ALA A 74 -13.38 3.43 7.65
C ALA A 74 -13.88 2.97 9.04
N SER A 75 -13.99 1.66 9.26
CA SER A 75 -14.45 1.09 10.53
C SER A 75 -13.47 1.35 11.69
N TYR A 76 -12.16 1.41 11.40
CA TYR A 76 -11.10 1.55 12.40
C TYR A 76 -10.45 2.94 12.44
N ALA A 77 -10.86 3.86 11.58
CA ALA A 77 -10.33 5.22 11.48
C ALA A 77 -10.88 6.21 12.53
N GLU A 78 -11.50 5.74 13.62
CA GLU A 78 -11.96 6.49 14.81
C GLU A 78 -12.16 8.01 14.58
N GLY A 79 -13.35 8.39 14.08
CA GLY A 79 -13.72 9.80 13.89
C GLY A 79 -13.18 10.46 12.62
N TRP A 80 -12.44 9.73 11.78
CA TRP A 80 -12.03 10.16 10.44
C TRP A 80 -12.78 9.40 9.37
N THR A 81 -13.32 10.13 8.40
CA THR A 81 -13.81 9.54 7.17
C THR A 81 -12.64 9.38 6.19
N ILE A 82 -12.67 8.34 5.36
CA ILE A 82 -11.56 7.99 4.46
C ILE A 82 -11.25 9.10 3.44
N ASP A 83 -12.24 9.90 3.07
CA ASP A 83 -12.14 11.07 2.20
C ASP A 83 -11.35 12.23 2.81
N ARG A 84 -11.26 12.30 4.15
CA ARG A 84 -10.49 13.34 4.86
C ARG A 84 -9.03 12.98 5.07
N MET A 85 -8.65 11.71 4.82
CA MET A 85 -7.26 11.28 4.91
C MET A 85 -6.45 11.94 3.78
N PRO A 86 -5.18 12.34 4.04
CA PRO A 86 -4.26 12.64 2.97
C PRO A 86 -4.25 11.49 1.95
N ALA A 87 -4.28 11.82 0.66
CA ALA A 87 -4.38 10.78 -0.39
C ALA A 87 -3.22 9.78 -0.33
N VAL A 88 -2.03 10.21 0.11
CA VAL A 88 -0.89 9.32 0.37
C VAL A 88 -1.21 8.35 1.51
N ASP A 89 -1.72 8.84 2.64
CA ASP A 89 -2.05 8.01 3.81
C ASP A 89 -3.14 6.99 3.49
N ARG A 90 -4.20 7.43 2.79
CA ARG A 90 -5.28 6.53 2.35
C ARG A 90 -4.74 5.39 1.50
N ASN A 91 -3.89 5.68 0.52
CA ASN A 91 -3.35 4.65 -0.37
C ASN A 91 -2.30 3.77 0.33
N LEU A 92 -1.50 4.31 1.25
CA LEU A 92 -0.62 3.50 2.10
C LEU A 92 -1.41 2.56 3.01
N ALA A 93 -2.52 3.03 3.60
CA ALA A 93 -3.41 2.19 4.38
C ALA A 93 -4.03 1.09 3.51
N ARG A 94 -4.50 1.40 2.30
CA ARG A 94 -5.04 0.39 1.36
C ARG A 94 -4.02 -0.70 1.02
N ILE A 95 -2.78 -0.31 0.71
CA ILE A 95 -1.68 -1.25 0.42
C ILE A 95 -1.41 -2.14 1.64
N ALA A 96 -1.25 -1.54 2.82
CA ALA A 96 -0.96 -2.29 4.04
C ALA A 96 -2.10 -3.24 4.41
N VAL A 97 -3.35 -2.79 4.35
CA VAL A 97 -4.51 -3.63 4.63
C VAL A 97 -4.64 -4.77 3.62
N TYR A 98 -4.32 -4.53 2.34
CA TYR A 98 -4.22 -5.62 1.37
C TYR A 98 -3.18 -6.67 1.80
N GLU A 99 -1.96 -6.23 2.16
CA GLU A 99 -0.91 -7.14 2.63
C GLU A 99 -1.32 -7.90 3.91
N LEU A 100 -1.98 -7.21 4.85
CA LEU A 100 -2.50 -7.76 6.11
C LEU A 100 -3.59 -8.82 5.93
N LEU A 101 -4.27 -8.87 4.78
CA LEU A 101 -5.39 -9.78 4.56
C LEU A 101 -5.10 -10.86 3.53
N TYR A 102 -4.28 -10.54 2.52
CA TYR A 102 -4.19 -11.34 1.30
C TYR A 102 -2.76 -11.80 0.97
N GLU A 103 -1.73 -11.27 1.63
CA GLU A 103 -0.32 -11.67 1.39
C GLU A 103 0.24 -12.43 2.60
N PRO A 104 0.11 -13.77 2.68
CA PRO A 104 0.55 -14.55 3.83
C PRO A 104 2.07 -14.60 4.01
N ASP A 105 2.82 -14.27 2.97
CA ASP A 105 4.30 -14.23 2.98
C ASP A 105 4.87 -12.93 3.57
N ILE A 106 4.00 -12.02 4.00
CA ILE A 106 4.37 -10.74 4.61
C ILE A 106 3.87 -10.73 6.05
N ASP A 107 4.81 -10.72 7.01
CA ASP A 107 4.48 -10.57 8.42
C ASP A 107 3.77 -9.24 8.67
N ASP A 108 2.70 -9.26 9.48
CA ASP A 108 1.90 -8.07 9.77
C ASP A 108 2.75 -6.88 10.27
N PRO A 109 3.71 -7.05 11.22
CA PRO A 109 4.57 -5.93 11.64
C PRO A 109 5.39 -5.33 10.50
N VAL A 110 5.75 -6.12 9.48
CA VAL A 110 6.52 -5.65 8.32
C VAL A 110 5.64 -4.80 7.41
N ALA A 111 4.40 -5.24 7.12
CA ALA A 111 3.46 -4.44 6.34
C ALA A 111 3.17 -3.08 6.99
N ILE A 112 2.91 -3.10 8.31
CA ILE A 112 2.65 -1.88 9.10
C ILE A 112 3.88 -0.95 9.10
N THR A 113 5.06 -1.48 9.42
CA THR A 113 6.29 -0.70 9.45
C THR A 113 6.58 -0.05 8.11
N GLU A 114 6.42 -0.78 7.01
CA GLU A 114 6.71 -0.24 5.68
C GLU A 114 5.74 0.87 5.27
N ALA A 115 4.45 0.77 5.61
CA ALA A 115 3.50 1.85 5.39
C ALA A 115 3.83 3.10 6.21
N VAL A 116 4.17 2.93 7.49
CA VAL A 116 4.56 4.02 8.40
C VAL A 116 5.84 4.72 7.91
N GLU A 117 6.84 3.95 7.49
CA GLU A 117 8.10 4.48 6.97
C GLU A 117 7.92 5.24 5.65
N LEU A 118 7.03 4.78 4.76
CA LEU A 118 6.70 5.51 3.54
C LEU A 118 5.93 6.81 3.83
N ALA A 119 5.05 6.81 4.82
CA ALA A 119 4.33 8.02 5.22
C ALA A 119 5.26 9.09 5.79
N LYS A 120 6.30 8.70 6.55
CA LYS A 120 7.36 9.63 7.02
C LYS A 120 8.05 10.33 5.85
N GLU A 121 8.24 9.64 4.73
CA GLU A 121 8.95 10.18 3.57
C GLU A 121 8.06 11.03 2.65
N MET A 122 6.75 10.77 2.62
CA MET A 122 5.88 11.21 1.52
C MET A 122 4.61 11.95 1.96
N SER A 123 4.35 12.07 3.27
CA SER A 123 3.11 12.65 3.80
C SER A 123 3.40 13.68 4.90
N THR A 124 2.51 13.82 5.88
CA THR A 124 2.61 14.81 6.96
C THR A 124 3.29 14.25 8.21
N ASP A 125 3.72 15.14 9.13
CA ASP A 125 4.36 14.75 10.40
C ASP A 125 3.46 13.87 11.30
N ASP A 126 2.13 14.02 11.20
CA ASP A 126 1.16 13.23 11.97
C ASP A 126 0.85 11.86 11.32
N SER A 127 1.10 11.71 10.02
CA SER A 127 0.75 10.52 9.23
C SER A 127 1.35 9.20 9.77
N PRO A 128 2.63 9.14 10.18
CA PRO A 128 3.23 7.91 10.70
C PRO A 128 2.51 7.38 11.95
N ARG A 129 2.19 8.29 12.88
CA ARG A 129 1.51 7.94 14.13
C ARG A 129 0.07 7.49 13.85
N PHE A 130 -0.62 8.20 12.96
CA PHE A 130 -1.97 7.85 12.54
C PHE A 130 -2.03 6.45 11.90
N LEU A 131 -1.21 6.20 10.88
CA LEU A 131 -1.20 4.92 10.18
C LEU A 131 -0.81 3.76 11.09
N ASN A 132 0.18 3.95 11.97
CA ASN A 132 0.57 2.91 12.91
C ASN A 132 -0.63 2.49 13.78
N GLY A 133 -1.31 3.45 14.41
CA GLY A 133 -2.46 3.16 15.26
C GLY A 133 -3.64 2.54 14.50
N LEU A 134 -3.93 3.03 13.29
CA LEU A 134 -4.98 2.47 12.43
C LEU A 134 -4.69 1.01 12.06
N LEU A 135 -3.49 0.75 11.55
CA LEU A 135 -3.12 -0.56 11.03
C LEU A 135 -2.94 -1.59 12.15
N ASP A 136 -2.41 -1.19 13.31
CA ASP A 136 -2.34 -2.05 14.50
C ASP A 136 -3.75 -2.53 14.94
N ARG A 137 -4.74 -1.63 14.93
CA ARG A 137 -6.14 -2.00 15.25
C ARG A 137 -6.73 -2.97 14.24
N ILE A 138 -6.45 -2.77 12.95
CA ILE A 138 -6.92 -3.66 11.89
C ILE A 138 -6.23 -5.03 12.01
N ALA A 139 -4.91 -5.08 12.19
CA ALA A 139 -4.14 -6.31 12.34
C ALA A 139 -4.61 -7.15 13.53
N ALA A 140 -4.94 -6.51 14.67
CA ALA A 140 -5.47 -7.19 15.84
C ALA A 140 -6.82 -7.91 15.62
N PHE A 141 -7.59 -7.51 14.60
CA PHE A 141 -8.84 -8.17 14.21
C PHE A 141 -8.65 -9.14 13.04
N ALA A 142 -7.73 -8.82 12.13
CA ALA A 142 -7.42 -9.60 10.94
C ALA A 142 -6.64 -10.90 11.22
N THR A 143 -6.37 -11.20 12.50
CA THR A 143 -5.43 -12.22 12.98
C THR A 143 -5.39 -13.45 12.08
N ARG A 144 -4.30 -13.55 11.32
CA ARG A 144 -3.92 -14.73 10.54
C ARG A 144 -3.13 -15.71 11.39
#